data_AF-A0A0R1VCU8-F1
#
_entry.id   AF-A0A0R1VCU8-F1
#
_cell.length_a   1.000
_cell.length_b   1.000
_cell.length_c   1.000
_cell.angle_alpha   90.00
_cell.angle_beta   90.00
_cell.angle_gamma   90.00
#
_symmetry.space_group_name_H-M   'P 1'
#
loop_
_entity.id
_entity.type
_entity.pdbx_description
1 polymer ?
#
loop_
_entity_poly.entity_id
_entity_poly.type
_entity_poly.pdbx_seq_one_letter_code
_entity_poly.pdbx_strand_id
1 'polypeptide(L)'
;MMANFRDDFLWGGAVAANQVEGGYDEGGKGLSVTDIQTAGSLETPRYLTYTLNGQRGKQVALPGQGLPKGAKGAVFEDEYYPNHVAIDFYHRYKEDIKLFAEMGFKVYRLSIAWTRIFPNGSEAKPSQAGLDFYRRVFEELRKYDIEPLVTISHYEDPLALSEKYNDWQDRGMIDAYVKYATTLFKEYKGLVKYWLTFNEINSALLGLSTFGGDGNDEDYQHNYQKLHYQFVASAKAVQVAHQIDPNNVVGNMICGIVYYPGSPDPKDIMLNRYNWEQNILYCSDAQCKGEYPSFAQRLWDEHHVELDITDEDRQDLQKGKVDMYTFSYYMSNMVTTHEVKDQVGGNFAAGAKNPYLQYSEWGWATDPTGLQYYLETMYDRYHLPMMVVENGLGAIDKFEDGTVHDDYRIDYLRQHIQAMDAAVGNGVDLRAYTTWGCIDCVSAGTGQMSKRYGFIYVDRDDEGQGTLDRYPKDSFYWYQKVIQSNGNDLS
;
A
#
# COMPACT_ATOMS: atom_id res chain seq x y z
N MET A 1 -5.21 -13.63 29.86
CA MET A 1 -3.73 -13.72 29.86
C MET A 1 -3.20 -12.36 29.43
N MET A 2 -1.96 -12.02 29.77
CA MET A 2 -1.35 -10.82 29.19
C MET A 2 -1.09 -11.06 27.69
N ALA A 3 -1.26 -10.03 26.86
CA ALA A 3 -0.86 -10.04 25.45
C ALA A 3 0.66 -10.25 25.33
N ASN A 4 1.08 -10.89 24.25
CA ASN A 4 2.46 -11.28 23.96
C ASN A 4 3.25 -10.18 23.24
N PHE A 5 2.61 -9.03 22.95
CA PHE A 5 3.29 -7.91 22.32
C PHE A 5 4.43 -7.37 23.20
N ARG A 6 5.47 -6.89 22.53
CA ARG A 6 6.64 -6.29 23.17
C ARG A 6 6.24 -4.99 23.87
N ASP A 7 6.96 -4.61 24.92
CA ASP A 7 6.72 -3.31 25.60
C ASP A 7 6.96 -2.11 24.67
N ASP A 8 7.84 -2.28 23.68
CA ASP A 8 8.18 -1.29 22.66
C ASP A 8 7.41 -1.47 21.34
N PHE A 9 6.27 -2.19 21.36
CA PHE A 9 5.48 -2.43 20.17
C PHE A 9 4.93 -1.12 19.56
N LEU A 10 5.16 -0.95 18.26
CA LEU A 10 4.82 0.28 17.54
C LEU A 10 3.38 0.22 17.04
N TRP A 11 2.44 0.58 17.92
CA TRP A 11 1.04 0.79 17.53
C TRP A 11 0.86 2.09 16.76
N GLY A 12 0.05 2.09 15.72
CA GLY A 12 -0.16 3.29 14.92
C GLY A 12 -1.27 3.20 13.88
N GLY A 13 -1.16 4.07 12.90
CA GLY A 13 -2.06 4.17 11.74
C GLY A 13 -1.29 4.52 10.47
N ALA A 14 -1.88 4.22 9.33
CA ALA A 14 -1.28 4.34 8.01
C ALA A 14 -2.19 5.09 7.04
N VAL A 15 -1.59 5.92 6.19
CA VAL A 15 -2.23 6.59 5.05
C VAL A 15 -1.26 6.67 3.86
N ALA A 16 -1.74 7.16 2.72
CA ALA A 16 -0.91 7.55 1.56
C ALA A 16 -1.15 9.02 1.21
N ALA A 17 -0.11 9.73 0.76
CA ALA A 17 -0.14 11.16 0.48
C ALA A 17 -1.25 11.53 -0.51
N ASN A 18 -1.32 10.84 -1.65
CA ASN A 18 -2.35 11.03 -2.68
C ASN A 18 -3.79 10.79 -2.18
N GLN A 19 -4.00 10.09 -1.05
CA GLN A 19 -5.33 9.79 -0.52
C GLN A 19 -5.78 10.73 0.60
N VAL A 20 -4.86 11.50 1.21
CA VAL A 20 -5.20 12.42 2.30
C VAL A 20 -4.77 13.86 2.10
N GLU A 21 -3.64 14.11 1.44
CA GLU A 21 -3.01 15.44 1.44
C GLU A 21 -3.87 16.51 0.78
N GLY A 22 -4.35 16.27 -0.44
CA GLY A 22 -4.92 17.34 -1.25
C GLY A 22 -3.84 18.36 -1.66
N GLY A 23 -4.23 19.61 -1.90
CA GLY A 23 -3.30 20.66 -2.34
C GLY A 23 -2.46 20.20 -3.54
N TYR A 24 -3.13 19.60 -4.53
CA TYR A 24 -2.49 18.82 -5.59
C TYR A 24 -1.60 19.65 -6.53
N ASP A 25 -1.84 20.96 -6.58
CA ASP A 25 -1.11 21.97 -7.34
C ASP A 25 -0.37 22.98 -6.44
N GLU A 26 -0.35 22.76 -5.12
CA GLU A 26 0.28 23.65 -4.16
C GLU A 26 1.77 23.35 -3.92
N GLY A 27 2.53 24.37 -3.54
CA GLY A 27 3.97 24.24 -3.28
C GLY A 27 4.79 23.88 -4.53
N GLY A 28 4.20 24.04 -5.73
CA GLY A 28 4.80 23.63 -6.99
C GLY A 28 4.76 22.12 -7.24
N LYS A 29 3.87 21.38 -6.57
CA LYS A 29 3.64 19.96 -6.81
C LYS A 29 3.26 19.73 -8.28
N GLY A 30 3.87 18.71 -8.90
CA GLY A 30 3.51 18.26 -10.25
C GLY A 30 2.31 17.30 -10.25
N LEU A 31 1.80 16.99 -11.44
CA LEU A 31 0.78 15.96 -11.59
C LEU A 31 1.39 14.57 -11.38
N SER A 32 0.73 13.76 -10.57
CA SER A 32 0.96 12.32 -10.44
C SER A 32 0.00 11.55 -11.34
N VAL A 33 0.24 10.26 -11.50
CA VAL A 33 -0.71 9.36 -12.18
C VAL A 33 -2.08 9.35 -11.47
N THR A 34 -2.13 9.50 -10.14
CA THR A 34 -3.40 9.55 -9.40
C THR A 34 -4.18 10.85 -9.67
N ASP A 35 -3.50 11.95 -10.01
CA ASP A 35 -4.16 13.25 -10.25
C ASP A 35 -4.98 13.26 -11.56
N ILE A 36 -4.82 12.26 -12.43
CA ILE A 36 -5.64 12.06 -13.63
C ILE A 36 -6.64 10.90 -13.46
N GLN A 37 -6.86 10.44 -12.23
CA GLN A 37 -7.74 9.31 -11.95
C GLN A 37 -9.09 9.78 -11.41
N THR A 38 -10.16 9.56 -12.17
CA THR A 38 -11.52 9.97 -11.79
C THR A 38 -12.00 9.22 -10.54
N ALA A 39 -13.04 9.74 -9.88
CA ALA A 39 -13.84 8.93 -8.95
C ALA A 39 -14.50 7.74 -9.68
N GLY A 40 -14.83 6.70 -8.92
CA GLY A 40 -15.59 5.53 -9.34
C GLY A 40 -16.61 5.12 -8.26
N SER A 41 -17.16 3.92 -8.38
CA SER A 41 -18.11 3.31 -7.44
C SER A 41 -17.92 1.78 -7.40
N LEU A 42 -18.82 1.07 -6.70
CA LEU A 42 -18.90 -0.38 -6.79
C LEU A 42 -19.28 -0.86 -8.20
N GLU A 43 -20.06 -0.10 -8.96
CA GLU A 43 -20.48 -0.46 -10.32
C GLU A 43 -19.60 0.14 -11.42
N THR A 44 -18.90 1.24 -11.12
CA THR A 44 -18.12 1.99 -12.13
C THR A 44 -16.65 2.04 -11.74
N PRO A 45 -15.72 1.53 -12.56
CA PRO A 45 -14.30 1.62 -12.24
C PRO A 45 -13.84 3.08 -12.30
N ARG A 46 -12.72 3.35 -11.63
CA ARG A 46 -11.98 4.61 -11.83
C ARG A 46 -11.35 4.62 -13.22
N TYR A 47 -11.21 5.80 -13.81
CA TYR A 47 -10.57 5.95 -15.12
C TYR A 47 -9.35 6.86 -15.07
N LEU A 48 -8.29 6.50 -15.80
CA LEU A 48 -7.22 7.44 -16.15
C LEU A 48 -7.65 8.27 -17.36
N THR A 49 -7.57 9.59 -17.25
CA THR A 49 -7.93 10.54 -18.31
C THR A 49 -6.71 11.01 -19.08
N TYR A 50 -6.82 11.05 -20.41
CA TYR A 50 -5.71 11.40 -21.28
C TYR A 50 -6.17 12.02 -22.60
N THR A 51 -5.23 12.63 -23.32
CA THR A 51 -5.38 13.03 -24.72
C THR A 51 -4.48 12.18 -25.61
N LEU A 52 -5.01 11.71 -26.72
CA LEU A 52 -4.28 10.96 -27.73
C LEU A 52 -4.66 11.51 -29.11
N ASN A 53 -3.66 11.94 -29.90
CA ASN A 53 -3.88 12.58 -31.21
C ASN A 53 -4.87 13.77 -31.16
N GLY A 54 -4.84 14.55 -30.07
CA GLY A 54 -5.72 15.70 -29.86
C GLY A 54 -7.16 15.35 -29.46
N GLN A 55 -7.49 14.08 -29.26
CA GLN A 55 -8.81 13.63 -28.79
C GLN A 55 -8.75 13.22 -27.32
N ARG A 56 -9.82 13.51 -26.57
CA ARG A 56 -10.00 13.05 -25.19
C ARG A 56 -10.24 11.54 -25.17
N GLY A 57 -9.61 10.85 -24.22
CA GLY A 57 -9.79 9.43 -23.98
C GLY A 57 -9.78 9.13 -22.48
N LYS A 58 -10.28 7.94 -22.15
CA LYS A 58 -10.23 7.39 -20.80
C LYS A 58 -10.05 5.88 -20.86
N GLN A 59 -9.32 5.32 -19.90
CA GLN A 59 -9.16 3.87 -19.75
C GLN A 59 -9.33 3.49 -18.28
N VAL A 60 -9.72 2.24 -18.01
CA VAL A 60 -9.81 1.74 -16.63
C VAL A 60 -8.47 1.94 -15.94
N ALA A 61 -8.49 2.44 -14.71
CA ALA A 61 -7.30 2.61 -13.89
C ALA A 61 -7.08 1.34 -13.08
N LEU A 62 -6.12 0.51 -13.49
CA LEU A 62 -5.65 -0.63 -12.71
C LEU A 62 -4.34 -0.31 -11.98
N PRO A 63 -4.11 -0.84 -10.78
CA PRO A 63 -2.82 -0.71 -10.10
C PRO A 63 -1.68 -1.15 -11.03
N GLY A 64 -0.72 -0.26 -11.24
CA GLY A 64 0.46 -0.53 -12.05
C GLY A 64 0.27 -0.39 -13.57
N GLN A 65 -0.92 -0.05 -14.07
CA GLN A 65 -1.15 0.18 -15.49
C GLN A 65 -0.76 1.61 -15.91
N GLY A 66 0.10 1.71 -16.94
CA GLY A 66 0.46 2.98 -17.56
C GLY A 66 -0.60 3.51 -18.54
N LEU A 67 -0.39 4.74 -19.02
CA LEU A 67 -1.21 5.32 -20.09
C LEU A 67 -1.02 4.58 -21.43
N PRO A 68 -1.98 4.66 -22.37
CA PRO A 68 -1.75 4.17 -23.72
C PRO A 68 -0.51 4.81 -24.34
N LYS A 69 0.25 4.03 -25.12
CA LYS A 69 1.46 4.52 -25.77
C LYS A 69 1.19 5.79 -26.59
N GLY A 70 1.91 6.86 -26.26
CA GLY A 70 1.80 8.17 -26.93
C GLY A 70 0.65 9.05 -26.44
N ALA A 71 -0.14 8.60 -25.48
CA ALA A 71 -1.12 9.43 -24.80
C ALA A 71 -0.42 10.39 -23.82
N LYS A 72 -1.07 11.52 -23.54
CA LYS A 72 -0.68 12.47 -22.50
C LYS A 72 -1.78 12.57 -21.47
N GLY A 73 -1.46 12.31 -20.21
CA GLY A 73 -2.41 12.44 -19.11
C GLY A 73 -2.98 13.85 -19.06
N ALA A 74 -4.27 13.95 -18.74
CA ALA A 74 -4.96 15.22 -18.76
C ALA A 74 -6.02 15.27 -17.66
N VAL A 75 -6.07 16.39 -16.95
CA VAL A 75 -7.19 16.74 -16.07
C VAL A 75 -8.24 17.43 -16.92
N PHE A 76 -9.47 16.93 -16.89
CA PHE A 76 -10.60 17.51 -17.59
C PHE A 76 -11.57 18.19 -16.62
N GLU A 77 -11.96 19.43 -16.90
CA GLU A 77 -12.78 20.26 -16.00
C GLU A 77 -14.19 19.70 -15.73
N ASP A 78 -14.70 18.84 -16.61
CA ASP A 78 -16.00 18.17 -16.52
C ASP A 78 -15.95 16.80 -15.82
N GLU A 79 -14.78 16.40 -15.30
CA GLU A 79 -14.57 15.16 -14.56
C GLU A 79 -14.20 15.47 -13.11
N TYR A 80 -14.51 14.55 -12.19
CA TYR A 80 -14.22 14.71 -10.76
C TYR A 80 -13.03 13.84 -10.33
N TYR A 81 -12.00 14.48 -9.76
CA TYR A 81 -10.77 13.87 -9.26
C TYR A 81 -10.69 14.00 -7.73
N PRO A 82 -11.11 12.97 -6.97
CA PRO A 82 -11.29 13.09 -5.51
C PRO A 82 -9.96 13.38 -4.79
N ASN A 83 -8.84 12.90 -5.34
CA ASN A 83 -7.49 13.07 -4.79
C ASN A 83 -6.97 14.52 -4.80
N HIS A 84 -7.55 15.40 -5.63
CA HIS A 84 -7.08 16.79 -5.74
C HIS A 84 -7.22 17.58 -4.45
N VAL A 85 -8.29 17.30 -3.71
CA VAL A 85 -8.57 17.88 -2.39
C VAL A 85 -8.44 16.83 -1.28
N ALA A 86 -8.75 15.56 -1.55
CA ALA A 86 -8.65 14.44 -0.61
C ALA A 86 -9.34 14.71 0.74
N ILE A 87 -8.60 14.91 1.84
CA ILE A 87 -9.18 15.42 3.10
C ILE A 87 -8.48 16.69 3.58
N ASP A 88 -7.68 17.31 2.72
CA ASP A 88 -6.91 18.50 3.02
C ASP A 88 -5.92 18.35 4.19
N PHE A 89 -5.31 17.15 4.33
CA PHE A 89 -4.25 16.92 5.31
C PHE A 89 -3.05 17.86 5.09
N TYR A 90 -2.81 18.32 3.85
CA TYR A 90 -1.74 19.26 3.53
C TYR A 90 -1.81 20.55 4.38
N HIS A 91 -3.01 21.07 4.63
CA HIS A 91 -3.21 22.22 5.52
C HIS A 91 -3.48 21.83 6.97
N ARG A 92 -4.08 20.67 7.20
CA ARG A 92 -4.62 20.26 8.51
C ARG A 92 -3.78 19.25 9.29
N TYR A 93 -2.61 18.85 8.78
CA TYR A 93 -1.78 17.80 9.40
C TYR A 93 -1.50 17.99 10.89
N LYS A 94 -1.39 19.24 11.37
CA LYS A 94 -1.16 19.50 12.81
C LYS A 94 -2.35 19.10 13.68
N GLU A 95 -3.56 19.36 13.21
CA GLU A 95 -4.80 18.99 13.88
C GLU A 95 -4.96 17.47 13.85
N ASP A 96 -4.69 16.86 12.69
CA ASP A 96 -4.78 15.41 12.49
C ASP A 96 -3.74 14.65 13.33
N ILE A 97 -2.48 15.11 13.36
CA ILE A 97 -1.41 14.51 14.18
C ILE A 97 -1.70 14.64 15.68
N LYS A 98 -2.32 15.74 16.11
CA LYS A 98 -2.75 15.88 17.50
C LYS A 98 -3.78 14.81 17.88
N LEU A 99 -4.71 14.46 16.99
CA LEU A 99 -5.66 13.37 17.22
C LEU A 99 -4.96 11.99 17.25
N PHE A 100 -3.94 11.77 16.42
CA PHE A 100 -3.12 10.56 16.49
C PHE A 100 -2.39 10.43 17.83
N ALA A 101 -1.83 11.54 18.32
CA ALA A 101 -1.20 11.62 19.62
C ALA A 101 -2.19 11.39 20.76
N GLU A 102 -3.42 11.88 20.64
CA GLU A 102 -4.49 11.65 21.61
C GLU A 102 -4.86 10.16 21.70
N MET A 103 -4.91 9.43 20.58
CA MET A 103 -5.02 7.96 20.61
C MET A 103 -3.78 7.27 21.20
N GLY A 104 -2.63 7.96 21.24
CA GLY A 104 -1.40 7.43 21.81
C GLY A 104 -0.50 6.70 20.81
N PHE A 105 -0.64 6.99 19.51
CA PHE A 105 0.20 6.39 18.45
C PHE A 105 1.69 6.43 18.81
N LYS A 106 2.39 5.36 18.46
CA LYS A 106 3.85 5.23 18.56
C LYS A 106 4.53 5.33 17.21
N VAL A 107 3.80 5.00 16.14
CA VAL A 107 4.24 5.12 14.76
C VAL A 107 3.13 5.70 13.90
N TYR A 108 3.49 6.46 12.88
CA TYR A 108 2.56 6.90 11.85
C TYR A 108 3.16 6.62 10.48
N ARG A 109 2.45 5.81 9.69
CA ARG A 109 2.85 5.46 8.34
C ARG A 109 2.23 6.42 7.33
N LEU A 110 3.07 6.96 6.46
CA LEU A 110 2.68 7.84 5.36
C LEU A 110 3.59 7.64 4.15
N SER A 111 3.18 8.10 2.98
CA SER A 111 4.09 8.27 1.85
C SER A 111 4.58 9.71 1.74
N ILE A 112 5.72 9.88 1.07
CA ILE A 112 6.13 11.18 0.54
C ILE A 112 5.71 11.21 -0.93
N ALA A 113 4.93 12.22 -1.32
CA ALA A 113 4.53 12.42 -2.70
C ALA A 113 5.76 12.78 -3.54
N TRP A 114 6.14 11.89 -4.46
CA TRP A 114 7.29 12.09 -5.34
C TRP A 114 7.16 13.41 -6.10
N THR A 115 5.96 13.74 -6.57
CA THR A 115 5.63 14.97 -7.29
C THR A 115 5.75 16.25 -6.47
N ARG A 116 5.85 16.19 -5.14
CA ARG A 116 6.21 17.36 -4.33
C ARG A 116 7.71 17.59 -4.30
N ILE A 117 8.52 16.54 -4.42
CA ILE A 117 9.98 16.63 -4.34
C ILE A 117 10.59 16.83 -5.73
N PHE A 118 10.14 16.07 -6.72
CA PHE A 118 10.49 16.21 -8.13
C PHE A 118 9.20 16.26 -8.97
N PRO A 119 8.64 17.46 -9.22
CA PRO A 119 7.35 17.62 -9.89
C PRO A 119 7.17 16.86 -11.20
N ASN A 120 8.21 16.84 -12.03
CA ASN A 120 8.26 16.08 -13.29
C ASN A 120 9.21 14.88 -13.20
N GLY A 121 9.76 14.60 -12.01
CA GLY A 121 10.71 13.51 -11.73
C GLY A 121 12.13 13.69 -12.30
N SER A 122 12.35 14.64 -13.20
CA SER A 122 13.59 14.78 -13.99
C SER A 122 14.40 16.04 -13.65
N GLU A 123 13.89 16.91 -12.77
CA GLU A 123 14.54 18.15 -12.38
C GLU A 123 15.91 17.90 -11.75
N ALA A 124 16.91 18.73 -12.06
CA ALA A 124 18.25 18.57 -11.51
C ALA A 124 18.31 18.69 -9.98
N LYS A 125 17.45 19.53 -9.39
CA LYS A 125 17.35 19.79 -7.95
C LYS A 125 15.93 19.52 -7.45
N PRO A 126 15.76 19.04 -6.20
CA PRO A 126 14.44 18.87 -5.62
C PRO A 126 13.77 20.21 -5.33
N SER A 127 12.44 20.20 -5.21
CA SER A 127 11.64 21.32 -4.72
C SER A 127 11.84 21.50 -3.21
N GLN A 128 12.34 22.66 -2.81
CA GLN A 128 12.52 22.98 -1.39
C GLN A 128 11.17 23.06 -0.66
N ALA A 129 10.12 23.57 -1.31
CA ALA A 129 8.80 23.68 -0.70
C ALA A 129 8.22 22.30 -0.32
N GLY A 130 8.42 21.29 -1.17
CA GLY A 130 8.04 19.91 -0.87
C GLY A 130 8.86 19.32 0.27
N LEU A 131 10.19 19.54 0.28
CA LEU A 131 11.05 19.08 1.37
C LEU A 131 10.67 19.70 2.72
N ASP A 132 10.41 21.02 2.72
CA ASP A 132 10.03 21.76 3.92
C ASP A 132 8.65 21.31 4.44
N PHE A 133 7.73 20.92 3.56
CA PHE A 133 6.42 20.39 3.97
C PHE A 133 6.57 19.12 4.81
N TYR A 134 7.23 18.09 4.29
CA TYR A 134 7.40 16.84 5.03
C TYR A 134 8.31 17.01 6.25
N ARG A 135 9.31 17.89 6.21
CA ARG A 135 10.08 18.26 7.41
C ARG A 135 9.15 18.75 8.52
N ARG A 136 8.22 19.66 8.21
CA ARG A 136 7.24 20.15 9.20
C ARG A 136 6.31 19.04 9.70
N VAL A 137 5.88 18.12 8.83
CA VAL A 137 5.07 16.95 9.23
C VAL A 137 5.86 16.07 10.20
N PHE A 138 7.09 15.69 9.89
CA PHE A 138 7.92 14.84 10.75
C PHE A 138 8.31 15.53 12.06
N GLU A 139 8.57 16.84 12.03
CA GLU A 139 8.79 17.63 13.25
C GLU A 139 7.52 17.71 14.12
N GLU A 140 6.33 17.75 13.52
CA GLU A 140 5.08 17.70 14.26
C GLU A 140 4.85 16.32 14.91
N LEU A 141 5.10 15.22 14.19
CA LEU A 141 5.05 13.86 14.75
C LEU A 141 6.00 13.71 15.93
N ARG A 142 7.23 14.22 15.79
CA ARG A 142 8.25 14.19 16.85
C ARG A 142 7.82 14.92 18.12
N LYS A 143 7.04 16.01 18.04
CA LYS A 143 6.53 16.71 19.24
C LYS A 143 5.69 15.81 20.14
N TYR A 144 5.14 14.74 19.58
CA TYR A 144 4.28 13.78 20.25
C TYR A 144 4.94 12.39 20.39
N ASP A 145 6.25 12.29 20.15
CA ASP A 145 7.00 11.02 20.19
C ASP A 145 6.43 9.94 19.26
N ILE A 146 5.92 10.35 18.10
CA ILE A 146 5.42 9.44 17.05
C ILE A 146 6.52 9.23 16.01
N GLU A 147 6.94 7.99 15.83
CA GLU A 147 7.93 7.62 14.81
C GLU A 147 7.30 7.63 13.40
N PRO A 148 7.91 8.29 12.41
CA PRO A 148 7.47 8.18 11.03
C PRO A 148 7.92 6.85 10.41
N LEU A 149 6.99 6.14 9.77
CA LEU A 149 7.25 5.02 8.86
C LEU A 149 6.94 5.47 7.42
N VAL A 150 7.97 5.70 6.62
CA VAL A 150 7.81 6.40 5.33
C VAL A 150 7.85 5.44 4.15
N THR A 151 6.79 5.44 3.34
CA THR A 151 6.78 4.76 2.03
C THR A 151 7.29 5.72 0.94
N ILE A 152 8.30 5.32 0.18
CA ILE A 152 8.95 6.20 -0.81
C ILE A 152 8.07 6.34 -2.06
N SER A 153 7.57 5.24 -2.64
CA SER A 153 6.59 5.26 -3.74
C SER A 153 5.31 4.53 -3.34
N HIS A 154 4.18 5.23 -3.43
CA HIS A 154 2.85 4.73 -3.08
C HIS A 154 1.83 5.11 -4.16
N TYR A 155 1.91 4.44 -5.32
CA TYR A 155 0.96 4.58 -6.44
C TYR A 155 0.84 6.00 -7.05
N GLU A 156 1.83 6.86 -6.86
CA GLU A 156 1.75 8.30 -7.18
C GLU A 156 2.95 8.83 -7.97
N ASP A 157 3.50 8.00 -8.86
CA ASP A 157 4.63 8.37 -9.71
C ASP A 157 4.34 9.68 -10.50
N PRO A 158 5.36 10.53 -10.74
CA PRO A 158 5.19 11.73 -11.55
C PRO A 158 4.66 11.40 -12.95
N LEU A 159 3.57 12.05 -13.35
CA LEU A 159 2.91 11.81 -14.63
C LEU A 159 3.89 11.98 -15.80
N ALA A 160 4.75 12.99 -15.74
CA ALA A 160 5.78 13.24 -16.76
C ALA A 160 6.78 12.09 -16.92
N LEU A 161 7.12 11.37 -15.84
CA LEU A 161 7.97 10.18 -15.93
C LEU A 161 7.20 9.02 -16.55
N SER A 162 5.95 8.80 -16.12
CA SER A 162 5.09 7.76 -16.69
C SER A 162 4.89 7.94 -18.20
N GLU A 163 4.67 9.17 -18.67
CA GLU A 163 4.57 9.48 -20.10
C GLU A 163 5.90 9.27 -20.85
N LYS A 164 7.01 9.70 -20.26
CA LYS A 164 8.34 9.63 -20.89
C LYS A 164 8.82 8.19 -21.02
N TYR A 165 8.62 7.38 -19.99
CA TYR A 165 9.17 6.04 -19.87
C TYR A 165 8.14 4.94 -20.07
N ASN A 166 6.91 5.31 -20.44
CA ASN A 166 5.78 4.41 -20.57
C ASN A 166 5.62 3.57 -19.29
N ASP A 167 5.47 4.27 -18.16
CA ASP A 167 5.56 3.71 -16.80
C ASP A 167 6.98 3.21 -16.47
N TRP A 168 7.15 2.01 -15.94
CA TRP A 168 8.44 1.42 -15.53
C TRP A 168 9.06 0.56 -16.63
N GLN A 169 8.91 0.97 -17.89
CA GLN A 169 9.41 0.20 -19.04
C GLN A 169 10.79 0.65 -19.52
N ASP A 170 11.37 1.67 -18.89
CA ASP A 170 12.70 2.17 -19.20
C ASP A 170 13.61 2.14 -17.96
N ARG A 171 14.84 1.67 -18.14
CA ARG A 171 15.85 1.56 -17.09
C ARG A 171 16.16 2.90 -16.40
N GLY A 172 15.94 4.03 -17.08
CA GLY A 172 16.06 5.37 -16.51
C GLY A 172 15.12 5.66 -15.33
N MET A 173 14.04 4.89 -15.15
CA MET A 173 13.21 4.97 -13.94
C MET A 173 13.97 4.56 -12.67
N ILE A 174 14.94 3.63 -12.78
CA ILE A 174 15.80 3.24 -11.66
C ILE A 174 16.57 4.47 -11.17
N ASP A 175 17.21 5.22 -12.07
CA ASP A 175 18.00 6.40 -11.71
C ASP A 175 17.13 7.52 -11.14
N ALA A 176 15.94 7.74 -11.71
CA ALA A 176 15.00 8.73 -11.21
C ALA A 176 14.56 8.40 -9.78
N TYR A 177 14.21 7.14 -9.51
CA TYR A 177 13.81 6.68 -8.18
C TYR A 177 14.96 6.73 -7.19
N VAL A 178 16.15 6.23 -7.55
CA VAL A 178 17.31 6.23 -6.65
C VAL A 178 17.72 7.67 -6.29
N LYS A 179 17.67 8.61 -7.25
CA LYS A 179 17.89 10.03 -6.98
C LYS A 179 16.86 10.60 -6.01
N TYR A 180 15.59 10.25 -6.21
CA TYR A 180 14.51 10.64 -5.31
C TYR A 180 14.74 10.09 -3.90
N ALA A 181 14.88 8.77 -3.74
CA ALA A 181 15.16 8.12 -2.46
C ALA A 181 16.41 8.69 -1.76
N THR A 182 17.52 8.87 -2.51
CA THR A 182 18.76 9.49 -1.99
C THR A 182 18.52 10.88 -1.42
N THR A 183 17.66 11.67 -2.05
CA THR A 183 17.32 13.02 -1.58
C THR A 183 16.58 12.93 -0.24
N LEU A 184 15.61 12.02 -0.11
CA LEU A 184 14.85 11.83 1.13
C LEU A 184 15.74 11.34 2.27
N PHE A 185 16.57 10.33 2.03
CA PHE A 185 17.48 9.82 3.04
C PHE A 185 18.45 10.89 3.56
N LYS A 186 18.94 11.78 2.67
CA LYS A 186 19.81 12.91 3.07
C LYS A 186 19.04 13.96 3.86
N GLU A 187 17.87 14.38 3.35
CA GLU A 187 17.09 15.47 3.92
C GLU A 187 16.55 15.12 5.31
N TYR A 188 16.03 13.90 5.45
CA TYR A 188 15.34 13.43 6.65
C TYR A 188 16.19 12.51 7.52
N LYS A 189 17.51 12.51 7.31
CA LYS A 189 18.44 11.79 8.17
C LYS A 189 18.22 12.19 9.64
N GLY A 190 18.02 11.19 10.50
CA GLY A 190 17.73 11.38 11.91
C GLY A 190 16.34 11.95 12.21
N LEU A 191 15.51 12.23 11.19
CA LEU A 191 14.07 12.49 11.33
C LEU A 191 13.24 11.24 11.09
N VAL A 192 13.66 10.40 10.15
CA VAL A 192 12.97 9.17 9.76
C VAL A 192 13.93 8.00 9.86
N LYS A 193 13.49 6.94 10.54
CA LYS A 193 14.25 5.70 10.73
C LYS A 193 13.73 4.56 9.85
N TYR A 194 12.41 4.43 9.73
CA TYR A 194 11.78 3.31 9.03
C TYR A 194 11.29 3.74 7.65
N TRP A 195 11.69 2.97 6.64
CA TRP A 195 11.42 3.26 5.24
C TRP A 195 10.86 2.02 4.53
N LEU A 196 9.91 2.22 3.62
CA LEU A 196 9.41 1.21 2.68
C LEU A 196 9.68 1.69 1.25
N THR A 197 10.15 0.82 0.37
CA THR A 197 10.53 1.23 -0.99
C THR A 197 9.33 1.45 -1.91
N PHE A 198 8.62 0.38 -2.25
CA PHE A 198 7.45 0.39 -3.14
C PHE A 198 6.25 -0.22 -2.42
N ASN A 199 5.16 0.54 -2.31
CA ASN A 199 3.91 0.04 -1.76
C ASN A 199 3.38 -1.13 -2.58
N GLU A 200 3.00 -2.23 -1.92
CA GLU A 200 2.28 -3.37 -2.49
C GLU A 200 2.82 -3.76 -3.87
N ILE A 201 4.15 -3.92 -3.98
CA ILE A 201 4.84 -4.06 -5.27
C ILE A 201 4.31 -5.22 -6.11
N ASN A 202 3.82 -6.28 -5.47
CA ASN A 202 3.23 -7.45 -6.10
C ASN A 202 1.85 -7.20 -6.74
N SER A 203 1.25 -6.02 -6.54
CA SER A 203 0.03 -5.60 -7.23
C SER A 203 0.16 -5.63 -8.76
N ALA A 204 1.38 -5.50 -9.29
CA ALA A 204 1.69 -5.65 -10.72
C ALA A 204 1.29 -7.03 -11.28
N LEU A 205 1.42 -8.11 -10.48
CA LEU A 205 1.02 -9.46 -10.89
C LEU A 205 -0.39 -9.81 -10.42
N LEU A 206 -0.78 -9.35 -9.21
CA LEU A 206 -2.14 -9.53 -8.71
C LEU A 206 -3.17 -8.93 -9.67
N GLY A 207 -2.86 -7.76 -10.26
CA GLY A 207 -3.64 -7.11 -11.31
C GLY A 207 -4.02 -8.07 -12.44
N LEU A 208 -3.04 -8.82 -12.95
CA LEU A 208 -3.20 -9.74 -14.07
C LEU A 208 -3.96 -11.01 -13.69
N SER A 209 -3.69 -11.58 -12.51
CA SER A 209 -4.32 -12.84 -12.09
C SER A 209 -5.72 -12.67 -11.50
N THR A 210 -6.10 -11.46 -11.07
CA THR A 210 -7.25 -11.23 -10.17
C THR A 210 -8.31 -10.30 -10.77
N PHE A 211 -7.96 -9.39 -11.69
CA PHE A 211 -8.84 -8.25 -12.05
C PHE A 211 -9.36 -8.20 -13.49
N GLY A 212 -9.12 -9.16 -14.38
CA GLY A 212 -9.58 -8.93 -15.77
C GLY A 212 -9.47 -10.03 -16.82
N GLY A 213 -9.23 -11.28 -16.44
CA GLY A 213 -8.98 -12.37 -17.39
C GLY A 213 -7.49 -12.49 -17.67
N ASP A 214 -7.01 -13.73 -17.83
CA ASP A 214 -5.60 -14.05 -18.03
C ASP A 214 -4.94 -13.02 -18.94
N GLY A 215 -4.11 -12.12 -18.37
CA GLY A 215 -3.38 -11.11 -19.11
C GLY A 215 -2.67 -11.76 -20.30
N ASN A 216 -2.53 -11.05 -21.41
CA ASN A 216 -1.80 -11.62 -22.53
C ASN A 216 -0.29 -11.59 -22.24
N ASP A 217 0.50 -12.26 -23.07
CA ASP A 217 1.96 -12.34 -22.89
C ASP A 217 2.64 -10.95 -22.86
N GLU A 218 2.10 -9.95 -23.57
CA GLU A 218 2.60 -8.56 -23.53
C GLU A 218 2.34 -7.91 -22.16
N ASP A 219 1.19 -8.18 -21.54
CA ASP A 219 0.87 -7.68 -20.19
C ASP A 219 1.82 -8.29 -19.15
N TYR A 220 2.11 -9.59 -19.25
CA TYR A 220 3.07 -10.26 -18.37
C TYR A 220 4.50 -9.79 -18.60
N GLN A 221 4.94 -9.66 -19.87
CA GLN A 221 6.22 -9.08 -20.22
C GLN A 221 6.40 -7.69 -19.61
N HIS A 222 5.39 -6.84 -19.75
CA HIS A 222 5.39 -5.49 -19.18
C HIS A 222 5.56 -5.51 -17.66
N ASN A 223 4.75 -6.30 -16.95
CA ASN A 223 4.74 -6.32 -15.49
C ASN A 223 5.99 -6.98 -14.90
N TYR A 224 6.52 -8.04 -15.48
CA TYR A 224 7.78 -8.63 -15.02
C TYR A 224 8.99 -7.72 -15.27
N GLN A 225 9.03 -7.01 -16.41
CA GLN A 225 10.10 -6.03 -16.68
C GLN A 225 10.04 -4.85 -15.71
N LYS A 226 8.84 -4.34 -15.45
CA LYS A 226 8.57 -3.33 -14.43
C LYS A 226 9.08 -3.78 -13.06
N LEU A 227 8.68 -4.97 -12.62
CA LEU A 227 9.10 -5.54 -11.34
C LEU A 227 10.62 -5.69 -11.26
N HIS A 228 11.27 -6.15 -12.32
CA HIS A 228 12.74 -6.23 -12.35
C HIS A 228 13.38 -4.87 -12.04
N TYR A 229 13.00 -3.81 -12.76
CA TYR A 229 13.55 -2.47 -12.53
C TYR A 229 13.21 -1.94 -11.14
N GLN A 230 12.00 -2.19 -10.62
CA GLN A 230 11.64 -1.80 -9.26
C GLN A 230 12.43 -2.58 -8.20
N PHE A 231 12.73 -3.86 -8.40
CA PHE A 231 13.59 -4.62 -7.48
C PHE A 231 15.01 -4.07 -7.45
N VAL A 232 15.58 -3.74 -8.61
CA VAL A 232 16.92 -3.10 -8.68
C VAL A 232 16.92 -1.73 -8.03
N ALA A 233 15.88 -0.91 -8.29
CA ALA A 233 15.74 0.41 -7.68
C ALA A 233 15.58 0.33 -6.15
N SER A 234 14.79 -0.63 -5.66
CA SER A 234 14.61 -0.95 -4.24
C SER A 234 15.96 -1.33 -3.61
N ALA A 235 16.69 -2.26 -4.23
CA ALA A 235 17.97 -2.73 -3.72
C ALA A 235 19.06 -1.63 -3.72
N LYS A 236 19.10 -0.78 -4.74
CA LYS A 236 19.98 0.39 -4.74
C LYS A 236 19.58 1.41 -3.66
N ALA A 237 18.28 1.62 -3.43
CA ALA A 237 17.81 2.50 -2.36
C ALA A 237 18.18 1.98 -0.96
N VAL A 238 18.06 0.66 -0.71
CA VAL A 238 18.54 0.03 0.54
C VAL A 238 20.03 0.33 0.77
N GLN A 239 20.87 0.05 -0.24
CA GLN A 239 22.31 0.30 -0.16
C GLN A 239 22.62 1.78 0.17
N VAL A 240 21.94 2.71 -0.50
CA VAL A 240 22.14 4.15 -0.28
C VAL A 240 21.63 4.59 1.09
N ALA A 241 20.50 4.04 1.57
CA ALA A 241 19.96 4.33 2.89
C ALA A 241 20.99 4.01 3.98
N HIS A 242 21.59 2.82 3.93
CA HIS A 242 22.60 2.39 4.91
C HIS A 242 23.92 3.16 4.79
N GLN A 243 24.32 3.57 3.57
CA GLN A 243 25.49 4.43 3.37
C GLN A 243 25.31 5.83 3.98
N ILE A 244 24.09 6.38 3.90
CA ILE A 244 23.77 7.71 4.46
C ILE A 244 23.62 7.63 5.97
N ASP A 245 22.89 6.64 6.47
CA ASP A 245 22.70 6.39 7.90
C ASP A 245 22.53 4.88 8.16
N PRO A 246 23.48 4.24 8.86
CA PRO A 246 23.39 2.81 9.17
C PRO A 246 22.24 2.46 10.13
N ASN A 247 21.56 3.45 10.73
CA ASN A 247 20.37 3.23 11.55
C ASN A 247 19.07 3.14 10.75
N ASN A 248 19.10 3.46 9.45
CA ASN A 248 17.93 3.29 8.58
C ASN A 248 17.53 1.81 8.55
N VAL A 249 16.23 1.57 8.66
CA VAL A 249 15.62 0.24 8.50
C VAL A 249 14.73 0.30 7.27
N VAL A 250 15.09 -0.44 6.22
CA VAL A 250 14.39 -0.43 4.94
C VAL A 250 13.65 -1.73 4.72
N GLY A 251 12.33 -1.67 4.62
CA GLY A 251 11.46 -2.80 4.34
C GLY A 251 10.99 -2.88 2.90
N ASN A 252 10.53 -4.07 2.51
CA ASN A 252 9.63 -4.22 1.36
C ASN A 252 8.21 -3.79 1.77
N MET A 253 7.28 -3.77 0.82
CA MET A 253 5.85 -3.72 1.14
C MET A 253 5.09 -4.64 0.17
N ILE A 254 4.49 -5.70 0.71
CA ILE A 254 3.75 -6.71 -0.04
C ILE A 254 2.25 -6.59 0.25
N CYS A 255 1.42 -6.62 -0.79
CA CYS A 255 -0.01 -6.88 -0.64
C CYS A 255 -0.20 -8.32 -0.16
N GLY A 256 -0.44 -8.50 1.14
CA GLY A 256 -0.54 -9.80 1.77
C GLY A 256 -1.92 -10.42 1.56
N ILE A 257 -1.95 -11.51 0.80
CA ILE A 257 -3.14 -12.33 0.58
C ILE A 257 -2.80 -13.78 0.90
N VAL A 258 -3.64 -14.41 1.70
CA VAL A 258 -3.59 -15.86 1.90
C VAL A 258 -4.40 -16.54 0.82
N TYR A 259 -3.81 -17.55 0.19
CA TYR A 259 -4.55 -18.46 -0.68
C TYR A 259 -4.78 -19.77 0.08
N TYR A 260 -6.03 -20.22 0.13
CA TYR A 260 -6.42 -21.55 0.60
C TYR A 260 -6.75 -22.47 -0.57
N PRO A 261 -6.37 -23.76 -0.53
CA PRO A 261 -6.88 -24.74 -1.47
C PRO A 261 -8.36 -25.01 -1.17
N GLY A 262 -9.20 -25.07 -2.20
CA GLY A 262 -10.64 -25.33 -2.04
C GLY A 262 -10.98 -26.75 -1.59
N SER A 263 -10.04 -27.68 -1.73
CA SER A 263 -10.19 -29.08 -1.32
C SER A 263 -8.83 -29.74 -1.08
N PRO A 264 -8.78 -30.94 -0.47
CA PRO A 264 -7.56 -31.73 -0.38
C PRO A 264 -7.17 -32.42 -1.70
N ASP A 265 -7.84 -32.13 -2.83
CA ASP A 265 -7.41 -32.63 -4.15
C ASP A 265 -5.96 -32.14 -4.41
N PRO A 266 -5.01 -33.04 -4.71
CA PRO A 266 -3.64 -32.64 -5.04
C PRO A 266 -3.54 -31.55 -6.12
N LYS A 267 -4.52 -31.46 -7.03
CA LYS A 267 -4.58 -30.37 -8.03
C LYS A 267 -4.86 -29.00 -7.40
N ASP A 268 -5.75 -28.93 -6.42
CA ASP A 268 -6.03 -27.71 -5.66
C ASP A 268 -4.81 -27.31 -4.81
N ILE A 269 -4.10 -28.29 -4.25
CA ILE A 269 -2.83 -28.06 -3.52
C ILE A 269 -1.77 -27.43 -4.44
N MET A 270 -1.62 -27.95 -5.67
CA MET A 270 -0.67 -27.40 -6.63
C MET A 270 -1.09 -26.02 -7.14
N LEU A 271 -2.38 -25.80 -7.43
CA LEU A 271 -2.90 -24.49 -7.82
C LEU A 271 -2.67 -23.46 -6.72
N ASN A 272 -2.92 -23.83 -5.46
CA ASN A 272 -2.63 -23.02 -4.30
C ASN A 272 -1.16 -22.61 -4.24
N ARG A 273 -0.25 -23.59 -4.36
CA ARG A 273 1.19 -23.33 -4.37
C ARG A 273 1.58 -22.35 -5.48
N TYR A 274 1.08 -22.51 -6.70
CA TYR A 274 1.41 -21.60 -7.81
C TYR A 274 0.89 -20.19 -7.61
N ASN A 275 -0.29 -20.03 -7.00
CA ASN A 275 -0.80 -18.71 -6.61
C ASN A 275 0.10 -18.04 -5.56
N TRP A 276 0.55 -18.77 -4.54
CA TRP A 276 1.54 -18.24 -3.59
C TRP A 276 2.85 -17.85 -4.27
N GLU A 277 3.39 -18.71 -5.13
CA GLU A 277 4.64 -18.48 -5.85
C GLU A 277 4.60 -17.20 -6.70
N GLN A 278 3.57 -17.04 -7.54
CA GLN A 278 3.42 -15.88 -8.42
C GLN A 278 3.08 -14.60 -7.65
N ASN A 279 2.05 -14.66 -6.80
CA ASN A 279 1.40 -13.45 -6.29
C ASN A 279 2.04 -12.90 -5.02
N ILE A 280 2.78 -13.72 -4.27
CA ILE A 280 3.39 -13.32 -3.00
C ILE A 280 4.91 -13.54 -3.02
N LEU A 281 5.33 -14.78 -3.29
CA LEU A 281 6.71 -15.19 -3.04
C LEU A 281 7.69 -14.68 -4.08
N TYR A 282 7.28 -14.44 -5.33
CA TYR A 282 8.17 -13.89 -6.37
C TYR A 282 8.78 -12.54 -5.96
N CYS A 283 7.93 -11.57 -5.60
CA CYS A 283 8.37 -10.24 -5.17
C CYS A 283 9.05 -10.26 -3.79
N SER A 284 8.60 -11.16 -2.91
CA SER A 284 9.15 -11.31 -1.57
C SER A 284 10.56 -11.91 -1.61
N ASP A 285 10.77 -13.01 -2.33
CA ASP A 285 12.07 -13.68 -2.46
C ASP A 285 13.09 -12.74 -3.11
N ALA A 286 12.71 -12.01 -4.17
CA ALA A 286 13.60 -11.06 -4.84
C ALA A 286 14.17 -10.00 -3.87
N GLN A 287 13.36 -9.48 -2.94
CA GLN A 287 13.75 -8.42 -2.02
C GLN A 287 14.37 -8.94 -0.72
N CYS A 288 13.87 -10.06 -0.17
CA CYS A 288 14.35 -10.59 1.10
C CYS A 288 15.59 -11.48 0.92
N LYS A 289 15.67 -12.23 -0.18
CA LYS A 289 16.82 -13.12 -0.47
C LYS A 289 17.84 -12.49 -1.40
N GLY A 290 17.47 -11.43 -2.12
CA GLY A 290 18.34 -10.74 -3.07
C GLY A 290 18.57 -11.55 -4.36
N GLU A 291 17.69 -12.49 -4.67
CA GLU A 291 17.76 -13.32 -5.87
C GLU A 291 16.38 -13.76 -6.33
N TYR A 292 16.28 -14.06 -7.62
CA TYR A 292 15.08 -14.66 -8.18
C TYR A 292 14.90 -16.09 -7.66
N PRO A 293 13.69 -16.47 -7.22
CA PRO A 293 13.43 -17.82 -6.76
C PRO A 293 13.54 -18.85 -7.88
N SER A 294 13.73 -20.12 -7.52
CA SER A 294 13.89 -21.22 -8.50
C SER A 294 12.69 -21.39 -9.44
N PHE A 295 11.49 -20.99 -9.02
CA PHE A 295 10.28 -21.04 -9.84
C PHE A 295 10.15 -19.84 -10.79
N ALA A 296 11.01 -18.82 -10.71
CA ALA A 296 10.93 -17.64 -11.57
C ALA A 296 11.02 -18.01 -13.06
N GLN A 297 11.89 -18.95 -13.42
CA GLN A 297 12.01 -19.40 -14.81
C GLN A 297 10.69 -19.99 -15.33
N ARG A 298 9.99 -20.79 -14.52
CA ARG A 298 8.66 -21.32 -14.88
C ARG A 298 7.67 -20.18 -15.14
N LEU A 299 7.62 -19.19 -14.24
CA LEU A 299 6.73 -18.03 -14.39
C LEU A 299 7.02 -17.21 -15.66
N TRP A 300 8.29 -17.11 -16.05
CA TRP A 300 8.69 -16.42 -17.28
C TRP A 300 8.36 -17.25 -18.52
N ASP A 301 8.61 -18.56 -18.48
CA ASP A 301 8.34 -19.48 -19.60
C ASP A 301 6.85 -19.59 -19.91
N GLU A 302 5.98 -19.50 -18.89
CA GLU A 302 4.50 -19.53 -19.02
C GLU A 302 3.95 -18.44 -19.95
N HIS A 303 4.65 -17.31 -20.06
CA HIS A 303 4.24 -16.15 -20.86
C HIS A 303 5.34 -15.63 -21.79
N HIS A 304 6.34 -16.47 -22.09
CA HIS A 304 7.45 -16.14 -23.00
C HIS A 304 8.19 -14.84 -22.64
N VAL A 305 8.34 -14.57 -21.35
CA VAL A 305 8.91 -13.33 -20.83
C VAL A 305 10.42 -13.32 -21.00
N GLU A 306 10.95 -12.26 -21.62
CA GLU A 306 12.38 -11.99 -21.73
C GLU A 306 12.71 -10.69 -20.98
N LEU A 307 13.52 -10.79 -19.93
CA LEU A 307 13.86 -9.65 -19.07
C LEU A 307 15.24 -9.08 -19.37
N ASP A 308 15.34 -7.75 -19.43
CA ASP A 308 16.61 -7.03 -19.38
C ASP A 308 17.20 -7.11 -17.96
N ILE A 309 17.92 -8.20 -17.67
CA ILE A 309 18.64 -8.41 -16.41
C ILE A 309 20.14 -8.42 -16.67
N THR A 310 20.86 -7.46 -16.10
CA THR A 310 22.33 -7.41 -16.16
C THR A 310 22.97 -8.14 -14.99
N ASP A 311 24.27 -8.43 -15.10
CA ASP A 311 25.06 -8.97 -13.98
C ASP A 311 25.17 -7.97 -12.82
N GLU A 312 25.15 -6.66 -13.12
CA GLU A 312 25.13 -5.62 -12.10
C GLU A 312 23.82 -5.67 -11.31
N ASP A 313 22.68 -5.82 -12.00
CA ASP A 313 21.37 -5.92 -11.35
C ASP A 313 21.34 -7.08 -10.35
N ARG A 314 21.87 -8.25 -10.71
CA ARG A 314 21.95 -9.41 -9.80
C ARG A 314 22.81 -9.12 -8.58
N GLN A 315 23.89 -8.37 -8.75
CA GLN A 315 24.74 -7.96 -7.62
C GLN A 315 24.05 -6.92 -6.73
N ASP A 316 23.30 -5.99 -7.32
CA ASP A 316 22.53 -5.00 -6.57
C ASP A 316 21.48 -5.68 -5.69
N LEU A 317 20.71 -6.62 -6.24
CA LEU A 317 19.72 -7.38 -5.47
C LEU A 317 20.36 -8.07 -4.26
N GLN A 318 21.52 -8.71 -4.43
CA GLN A 318 22.24 -9.37 -3.33
C GLN A 318 22.74 -8.39 -2.26
N LYS A 319 23.16 -7.19 -2.65
CA LYS A 319 23.70 -6.16 -1.74
C LYS A 319 22.61 -5.34 -1.07
N GLY A 320 21.41 -5.28 -1.65
CA GLY A 320 20.30 -4.45 -1.20
C GLY A 320 19.09 -5.25 -0.70
N LYS A 321 19.33 -6.28 0.13
CA LYS A 321 18.24 -7.03 0.78
C LYS A 321 17.57 -6.16 1.84
N VAL A 322 16.25 -6.29 1.96
CA VAL A 322 15.49 -5.52 2.94
C VAL A 322 15.78 -5.99 4.38
N ASP A 323 15.70 -5.07 5.32
CA ASP A 323 15.96 -5.30 6.76
C ASP A 323 14.73 -5.87 7.50
N MET A 324 13.54 -5.66 6.93
CA MET A 324 12.26 -6.06 7.52
C MET A 324 11.27 -6.48 6.44
N TYR A 325 10.37 -7.41 6.80
CA TYR A 325 9.27 -7.83 5.96
C TYR A 325 8.00 -7.11 6.37
N THR A 326 7.46 -6.25 5.51
CA THR A 326 6.20 -5.54 5.79
C THR A 326 5.14 -5.84 4.75
N PHE A 327 3.90 -5.82 5.19
CA PHE A 327 2.77 -6.18 4.34
C PHE A 327 1.47 -5.51 4.79
N SER A 328 0.56 -5.34 3.83
CA SER A 328 -0.86 -5.14 4.12
C SER A 328 -1.54 -6.49 4.31
N TYR A 329 -2.60 -6.55 5.09
CA TYR A 329 -3.47 -7.71 5.16
C TYR A 329 -4.92 -7.26 5.32
N TYR A 330 -5.80 -7.79 4.49
CA TYR A 330 -7.23 -7.47 4.56
C TYR A 330 -8.13 -8.71 4.49
N MET A 331 -7.68 -9.76 3.79
CA MET A 331 -8.49 -10.93 3.47
C MET A 331 -7.64 -12.14 3.02
N SER A 332 -8.36 -13.24 2.77
CA SER A 332 -7.87 -14.45 2.10
C SER A 332 -8.72 -14.79 0.87
N ASN A 333 -8.15 -15.50 -0.09
CA ASN A 333 -8.84 -16.08 -1.25
C ASN A 333 -8.84 -17.62 -1.18
N MET A 334 -9.84 -18.25 -1.80
CA MET A 334 -9.88 -19.70 -2.00
C MET A 334 -9.75 -20.04 -3.48
N VAL A 335 -8.81 -20.93 -3.80
CA VAL A 335 -8.51 -21.35 -5.19
C VAL A 335 -8.82 -22.83 -5.37
N THR A 336 -9.41 -23.17 -6.51
CA THR A 336 -9.80 -24.55 -6.82
C THR A 336 -9.82 -24.81 -8.32
N THR A 337 -9.57 -26.06 -8.70
CA THR A 337 -9.67 -26.61 -10.06
C THR A 337 -11.05 -27.21 -10.35
N HIS A 338 -11.94 -27.25 -9.35
CA HIS A 338 -13.30 -27.72 -9.48
C HIS A 338 -14.26 -26.60 -9.96
N GLU A 339 -15.41 -26.98 -10.50
CA GLU A 339 -16.46 -26.01 -10.86
C GLU A 339 -16.96 -25.26 -9.62
N VAL A 340 -16.93 -23.93 -9.70
CA VAL A 340 -17.35 -23.03 -8.63
C VAL A 340 -18.76 -22.50 -8.93
N LYS A 341 -19.69 -22.67 -7.98
CA LYS A 341 -21.06 -22.13 -8.10
C LYS A 341 -21.21 -20.72 -7.54
N ASP A 342 -20.42 -20.39 -6.52
CA ASP A 342 -20.43 -19.09 -5.84
C ASP A 342 -19.05 -18.42 -5.92
N GLN A 343 -18.94 -17.38 -6.76
CA GLN A 343 -17.73 -16.59 -6.92
C GLN A 343 -17.79 -15.31 -6.09
N VAL A 344 -16.62 -14.78 -5.72
CA VAL A 344 -16.46 -13.43 -5.17
C VAL A 344 -15.72 -12.55 -6.17
N GLY A 345 -16.13 -11.28 -6.26
CA GLY A 345 -15.46 -10.25 -7.04
C GLY A 345 -15.43 -8.95 -6.24
N GLY A 346 -14.26 -8.33 -6.17
CA GLY A 346 -14.01 -7.09 -5.40
C GLY A 346 -12.53 -6.69 -5.51
N ASN A 347 -12.12 -5.62 -4.82
CA ASN A 347 -10.72 -5.17 -4.91
C ASN A 347 -9.78 -6.28 -4.37
N PHE A 348 -8.98 -6.91 -5.23
CA PHE A 348 -8.11 -8.06 -4.95
C PHE A 348 -8.82 -9.38 -4.57
N ALA A 349 -10.16 -9.39 -4.49
CA ALA A 349 -10.94 -10.55 -4.11
C ALA A 349 -11.38 -11.27 -5.38
N ALA A 350 -10.89 -12.50 -5.59
CA ALA A 350 -11.26 -13.32 -6.73
C ALA A 350 -11.30 -14.80 -6.39
N GLY A 351 -12.04 -15.55 -7.20
CA GLY A 351 -12.15 -16.99 -7.10
C GLY A 351 -13.37 -17.47 -6.32
N ALA A 352 -13.26 -18.65 -5.73
CA ALA A 352 -14.36 -19.29 -5.03
C ALA A 352 -14.60 -18.65 -3.67
N LYS A 353 -15.87 -18.47 -3.29
CA LYS A 353 -16.19 -18.08 -1.91
C LYS A 353 -15.78 -19.18 -0.95
N ASN A 354 -15.00 -18.82 0.07
CA ASN A 354 -14.73 -19.69 1.18
C ASN A 354 -16.01 -19.80 2.04
N PRO A 355 -16.65 -20.97 2.13
CA PRO A 355 -17.94 -21.12 2.81
C PRO A 355 -17.87 -20.93 4.33
N TYR A 356 -16.65 -20.84 4.89
CA TYR A 356 -16.41 -20.64 6.31
C TYR A 356 -16.20 -19.17 6.71
N LEU A 357 -16.12 -18.25 5.75
CA LEU A 357 -15.80 -16.84 5.99
C LEU A 357 -17.00 -15.92 5.71
N GLN A 358 -17.02 -14.80 6.42
CA GLN A 358 -17.96 -13.70 6.17
C GLN A 358 -17.32 -12.67 5.23
N TYR A 359 -18.13 -11.99 4.43
CA TYR A 359 -17.66 -11.06 3.40
C TYR A 359 -18.24 -9.66 3.65
N SER A 360 -17.42 -8.63 3.47
CA SER A 360 -17.86 -7.23 3.48
C SER A 360 -18.68 -6.88 2.24
N GLU A 361 -19.30 -5.69 2.24
CA GLU A 361 -20.03 -5.16 1.08
C GLU A 361 -19.14 -4.99 -0.16
N TRP A 362 -17.84 -4.77 0.02
CA TRP A 362 -16.84 -4.71 -1.05
C TRP A 362 -16.23 -6.08 -1.41
N GLY A 363 -16.80 -7.18 -0.90
CA GLY A 363 -16.41 -8.54 -1.23
C GLY A 363 -15.15 -9.04 -0.52
N TRP A 364 -14.69 -8.38 0.56
CA TRP A 364 -13.51 -8.81 1.30
C TRP A 364 -13.86 -9.83 2.38
N ALA A 365 -13.21 -10.99 2.34
CA ALA A 365 -13.38 -12.02 3.36
C ALA A 365 -12.74 -11.58 4.67
N THR A 366 -13.51 -11.54 5.76
CA THR A 366 -12.98 -11.33 7.11
C THR A 366 -12.34 -12.63 7.58
N ASP A 367 -11.00 -12.66 7.59
CA ASP A 367 -10.22 -13.84 7.98
C ASP A 367 -9.05 -13.45 8.91
N PRO A 368 -9.30 -13.31 10.22
CA PRO A 368 -8.23 -13.08 11.20
C PRO A 368 -7.27 -14.27 11.28
N THR A 369 -7.75 -15.50 11.08
CA THR A 369 -6.89 -16.70 11.13
C THR A 369 -5.86 -16.69 10.01
N GLY A 370 -6.25 -16.20 8.83
CA GLY A 370 -5.33 -15.99 7.72
C GLY A 370 -4.22 -14.98 8.04
N LEU A 371 -4.47 -13.96 8.87
CA LEU A 371 -3.41 -13.04 9.31
C LEU A 371 -2.37 -13.78 10.16
N GLN A 372 -2.82 -14.59 11.12
CA GLN A 372 -1.93 -15.44 11.91
C GLN A 372 -1.12 -16.38 11.00
N TYR A 373 -1.80 -17.09 10.09
CA TYR A 373 -1.15 -18.00 9.15
C TYR A 373 -0.11 -17.29 8.27
N TYR A 374 -0.42 -16.10 7.76
CA TYR A 374 0.49 -15.32 6.92
C TYR A 374 1.74 -14.89 7.70
N LEU A 375 1.55 -14.39 8.93
CA LEU A 375 2.65 -14.00 9.81
C LEU A 375 3.60 -15.15 10.08
N GLU A 376 3.09 -16.30 10.52
CA GLU A 376 3.90 -17.48 10.81
C GLU A 376 4.61 -17.98 9.55
N THR A 377 3.90 -18.09 8.43
CA THR A 377 4.45 -18.57 7.15
C THR A 377 5.59 -17.69 6.64
N MET A 378 5.41 -16.37 6.66
CA MET A 378 6.44 -15.44 6.16
C MET A 378 7.62 -15.34 7.12
N TYR A 379 7.37 -15.36 8.43
CA TYR A 379 8.43 -15.34 9.42
C TYR A 379 9.29 -16.60 9.35
N ASP A 380 8.69 -17.79 9.22
CA ASP A 380 9.43 -19.05 9.05
C ASP A 380 10.27 -19.06 7.78
N ARG A 381 9.81 -18.38 6.73
CA ARG A 381 10.51 -18.35 5.44
C ARG A 381 11.71 -17.41 5.44
N TYR A 382 11.57 -16.23 6.02
CA TYR A 382 12.57 -15.15 5.88
C TYR A 382 13.34 -14.86 7.15
N HIS A 383 12.79 -15.17 8.33
CA HIS A 383 13.35 -14.83 9.65
C HIS A 383 13.74 -13.35 9.78
N LEU A 384 12.99 -12.48 9.08
CA LEU A 384 13.12 -11.03 9.17
C LEU A 384 12.08 -10.49 10.16
N PRO A 385 12.40 -9.42 10.90
CA PRO A 385 11.41 -8.68 11.67
C PRO A 385 10.24 -8.24 10.80
N MET A 386 9.03 -8.29 11.37
CA MET A 386 7.80 -8.01 10.63
C MET A 386 7.08 -6.77 11.12
N MET A 387 6.35 -6.13 10.21
CA MET A 387 5.37 -5.09 10.53
C MET A 387 4.10 -5.31 9.69
N VAL A 388 2.94 -5.32 10.34
CA VAL A 388 1.66 -5.21 9.64
C VAL A 388 1.43 -3.73 9.41
N VAL A 389 1.66 -3.28 8.19
CA VAL A 389 1.69 -1.84 7.86
C VAL A 389 0.37 -1.34 7.28
N GLU A 390 -0.59 -2.23 7.11
CA GLU A 390 -1.95 -1.96 6.67
C GLU A 390 -2.87 -3.11 7.10
N ASN A 391 -3.94 -2.78 7.83
CA ASN A 391 -5.09 -3.64 8.08
C ASN A 391 -6.29 -2.75 8.38
N GLY A 392 -7.48 -3.11 7.91
CA GLY A 392 -8.67 -2.31 8.16
C GLY A 392 -9.91 -2.82 7.45
N LEU A 393 -11.06 -2.32 7.89
CA LEU A 393 -12.35 -2.64 7.30
C LEU A 393 -12.94 -1.39 6.66
N GLY A 394 -13.07 -1.42 5.33
CA GLY A 394 -13.83 -0.44 4.59
C GLY A 394 -15.33 -0.72 4.73
N ALA A 395 -16.07 0.22 5.31
CA ALA A 395 -17.50 0.12 5.56
C ALA A 395 -18.19 1.48 5.38
N ILE A 396 -19.51 1.47 5.19
CA ILE A 396 -20.32 2.68 5.20
C ILE A 396 -20.55 3.10 6.65
N ASP A 397 -20.13 4.30 7.01
CA ASP A 397 -20.46 4.89 8.31
C ASP A 397 -21.77 5.69 8.24
N LYS A 398 -22.49 5.71 9.35
CA LYS A 398 -23.59 6.64 9.60
C LYS A 398 -23.14 7.66 10.62
N PHE A 399 -23.17 8.93 10.26
CA PHE A 399 -22.86 10.03 11.18
C PHE A 399 -24.15 10.47 11.87
N GLU A 400 -24.25 10.16 13.16
CA GLU A 400 -25.42 10.45 14.00
C GLU A 400 -24.98 10.84 15.41
N ASP A 401 -25.79 11.65 16.09
CA ASP A 401 -25.49 12.12 17.45
C ASP A 401 -24.10 12.77 17.64
N GLY A 402 -23.53 13.32 16.55
CA GLY A 402 -22.23 13.98 16.53
C GLY A 402 -21.02 13.03 16.45
N THR A 403 -21.24 11.74 16.20
CA THR A 403 -20.18 10.72 16.07
C THR A 403 -20.59 9.62 15.06
N VAL A 404 -19.79 8.56 14.97
CA VAL A 404 -20.12 7.31 14.30
C VAL A 404 -20.01 6.16 15.30
N HIS A 405 -21.05 5.35 15.37
CA HIS A 405 -21.07 4.10 16.13
C HIS A 405 -20.62 2.92 15.25
N ASP A 406 -19.34 2.57 15.33
CA ASP A 406 -18.67 1.64 14.41
C ASP A 406 -18.18 0.34 15.04
N ASP A 407 -19.06 -0.31 15.82
CA ASP A 407 -18.81 -1.62 16.44
C ASP A 407 -18.32 -2.70 15.46
N TYR A 408 -18.78 -2.66 14.20
CA TYR A 408 -18.35 -3.58 13.14
C TYR A 408 -16.85 -3.44 12.82
N ARG A 409 -16.32 -2.21 12.88
CA ARG A 409 -14.90 -1.93 12.63
C ARG A 409 -14.06 -2.33 13.84
N ILE A 410 -14.55 -2.01 15.04
CA ILE A 410 -13.96 -2.46 16.30
C ILE A 410 -13.85 -3.98 16.32
N ASP A 411 -14.92 -4.70 15.97
CA ASP A 411 -14.94 -6.16 15.99
C ASP A 411 -13.96 -6.78 15.00
N TYR A 412 -13.92 -6.26 13.77
CA TYR A 412 -12.93 -6.69 12.78
C TYR A 412 -11.50 -6.53 13.31
N LEU A 413 -11.14 -5.33 13.80
CA LEU A 413 -9.78 -5.04 14.26
C LEU A 413 -9.43 -5.86 15.51
N ARG A 414 -10.37 -6.03 16.44
CA ARG A 414 -10.20 -6.87 17.64
C ARG A 414 -9.81 -8.30 17.26
N GLN A 415 -10.53 -8.90 16.32
CA GLN A 415 -10.25 -10.27 15.88
C GLN A 415 -8.85 -10.40 15.24
N HIS A 416 -8.44 -9.43 14.42
CA HIS A 416 -7.11 -9.44 13.79
C HIS A 416 -5.99 -9.18 14.81
N ILE A 417 -6.20 -8.32 15.81
CA ILE A 417 -5.25 -8.11 16.90
C ILE A 417 -5.05 -9.39 17.73
N GLN A 418 -6.13 -10.13 18.01
CA GLN A 418 -6.03 -11.43 18.68
C GLN A 418 -5.23 -12.45 17.86
N ALA A 419 -5.39 -12.46 16.54
CA ALA A 419 -4.62 -13.32 15.65
C ALA A 419 -3.12 -12.94 15.61
N MET A 420 -2.81 -11.65 15.60
CA MET A 420 -1.42 -11.18 15.73
C MET A 420 -0.81 -11.58 17.08
N ASP A 421 -1.56 -11.44 18.17
CA ASP A 421 -1.12 -11.84 19.50
C ASP A 421 -0.78 -13.34 19.55
N ALA A 422 -1.61 -14.19 18.93
CA ALA A 422 -1.35 -15.62 18.79
C ALA A 422 -0.06 -15.90 17.99
N ALA A 423 0.13 -15.23 16.84
CA ALA A 423 1.35 -15.38 16.04
C ALA A 423 2.62 -14.98 16.81
N VAL A 424 2.56 -13.89 17.58
CA VAL A 424 3.67 -13.46 18.45
C VAL A 424 3.93 -14.48 19.54
N GLY A 425 2.87 -15.02 20.18
CA GLY A 425 2.98 -16.12 21.13
C GLY A 425 3.60 -17.41 20.53
N ASN A 426 3.47 -17.59 19.22
CA ASN A 426 4.09 -18.70 18.47
C ASN A 426 5.52 -18.40 17.97
N GLY A 427 6.06 -17.20 18.26
CA GLY A 427 7.47 -16.87 18.04
C GLY A 427 7.76 -15.88 16.91
N VAL A 428 6.73 -15.29 16.27
CA VAL A 428 6.91 -14.26 15.24
C VAL A 428 7.44 -12.95 15.85
N ASP A 429 8.53 -12.40 15.29
CA ASP A 429 9.05 -11.07 15.66
C ASP A 429 8.26 -9.96 14.97
N LEU A 430 7.02 -9.75 15.41
CA LEU A 430 6.17 -8.65 14.97
C LEU A 430 6.45 -7.39 15.81
N ARG A 431 6.78 -6.28 15.13
CA ARG A 431 7.26 -5.06 15.78
C ARG A 431 6.30 -3.87 15.69
N ALA A 432 5.39 -3.88 14.72
CA ALA A 432 4.45 -2.78 14.53
C ALA A 432 3.12 -3.26 13.95
N TYR A 433 2.07 -2.48 14.25
CA TYR A 433 0.76 -2.59 13.64
C TYR A 433 0.22 -1.20 13.33
N THR A 434 -0.03 -0.91 12.05
CA THR A 434 -0.65 0.34 11.62
C THR A 434 -1.93 0.10 10.86
N THR A 435 -3.05 0.59 11.39
CA THR A 435 -4.35 0.46 10.73
C THR A 435 -4.44 1.35 9.51
N TRP A 436 -4.97 0.82 8.41
CA TRP A 436 -5.14 1.56 7.18
C TRP A 436 -6.22 2.63 7.30
N GLY A 437 -5.97 3.79 6.68
CA GLY A 437 -6.93 4.89 6.62
C GLY A 437 -7.35 5.30 8.02
N CYS A 438 -6.41 5.39 8.97
CA CYS A 438 -6.70 5.66 10.39
C CYS A 438 -7.48 6.96 10.64
N ILE A 439 -7.44 7.88 9.67
CA ILE A 439 -8.39 8.95 9.43
C ILE A 439 -9.06 8.68 8.09
N ASP A 440 -10.37 8.94 7.98
CA ASP A 440 -11.09 8.73 6.72
C ASP A 440 -10.37 9.39 5.55
N CYS A 441 -10.22 8.67 4.45
CA CYS A 441 -9.45 9.08 3.29
C CYS A 441 -10.15 8.66 2.01
N VAL A 442 -9.76 9.24 0.87
CA VAL A 442 -10.26 8.79 -0.44
C VAL A 442 -9.81 7.36 -0.68
N SER A 443 -10.72 6.43 -0.93
CA SER A 443 -10.38 5.02 -1.14
C SER A 443 -9.53 4.81 -2.41
N ALA A 444 -8.57 3.88 -2.38
CA ALA A 444 -7.71 3.63 -3.53
C ALA A 444 -8.51 3.08 -4.73
N GLY A 445 -9.19 1.94 -4.52
CA GLY A 445 -9.85 1.18 -5.60
C GLY A 445 -11.04 1.90 -6.24
N THR A 446 -11.88 2.59 -5.45
CA THR A 446 -13.10 3.25 -5.98
C THR A 446 -13.03 4.78 -5.93
N GLY A 447 -12.08 5.39 -5.23
CA GLY A 447 -11.99 6.86 -5.13
C GLY A 447 -13.10 7.47 -4.29
N GLN A 448 -13.75 6.66 -3.45
CA GLN A 448 -14.89 7.04 -2.63
C GLN A 448 -14.47 7.48 -1.23
N MET A 449 -15.17 8.47 -0.68
CA MET A 449 -15.18 8.79 0.75
C MET A 449 -16.16 7.91 1.52
N SER A 450 -17.23 7.42 0.91
CA SER A 450 -18.25 6.58 1.54
C SER A 450 -17.72 5.22 2.02
N LYS A 451 -16.63 4.73 1.42
CA LYS A 451 -15.87 3.58 1.92
C LYS A 451 -14.88 4.02 3.00
N ARG A 452 -15.33 4.06 4.24
CA ARG A 452 -14.58 4.62 5.38
C ARG A 452 -13.82 3.56 6.15
N TYR A 453 -12.64 3.94 6.64
CA TYR A 453 -11.75 3.06 7.42
C TYR A 453 -11.38 3.65 8.79
N GLY A 454 -11.50 4.97 8.96
CA GLY A 454 -10.80 5.67 10.03
C GLY A 454 -11.41 5.48 11.40
N PHE A 455 -10.59 5.78 12.39
CA PHE A 455 -11.01 6.11 13.74
C PHE A 455 -11.52 7.55 13.83
N ILE A 456 -11.16 8.38 12.86
CA ILE A 456 -11.54 9.78 12.76
C ILE A 456 -12.38 9.93 11.50
N TYR A 457 -13.64 10.31 11.68
CA TYR A 457 -14.56 10.66 10.60
C TYR A 457 -14.16 12.01 10.01
N VAL A 458 -14.18 12.11 8.68
CA VAL A 458 -14.03 13.38 7.97
C VAL A 458 -15.35 13.70 7.26
N ASP A 459 -15.91 14.88 7.56
CA ASP A 459 -17.14 15.37 6.91
C ASP A 459 -16.88 15.74 5.45
N ARG A 460 -16.93 14.72 4.60
CA ARG A 460 -16.83 14.80 3.14
C ARG A 460 -17.52 13.61 2.50
N ASP A 461 -18.29 13.83 1.45
CA ASP A 461 -18.95 12.78 0.67
C ASP A 461 -18.24 12.46 -0.66
N ASP A 462 -18.83 11.55 -1.43
CA ASP A 462 -18.31 11.10 -2.73
C ASP A 462 -18.38 12.18 -3.82
N GLU A 463 -19.16 13.24 -3.62
CA GLU A 463 -19.27 14.40 -4.53
C GLU A 463 -18.37 15.57 -4.11
N GLY A 464 -17.58 15.38 -3.04
CA GLY A 464 -16.66 16.37 -2.51
C GLY A 464 -17.32 17.45 -1.66
N GLN A 465 -18.57 17.27 -1.23
CA GLN A 465 -19.27 18.18 -0.33
C GLN A 465 -19.02 17.81 1.13
N GLY A 466 -18.99 18.81 2.02
CA GLY A 466 -18.77 18.65 3.46
C GLY A 466 -17.82 19.72 4.01
N THR A 467 -17.75 19.88 5.34
CA THR A 467 -16.88 20.90 5.97
C THR A 467 -15.42 20.48 6.08
N LEU A 468 -15.11 19.21 5.80
CA LEU A 468 -13.86 18.53 6.09
C LEU A 468 -13.56 18.40 7.59
N ASP A 469 -14.48 18.72 8.50
CA ASP A 469 -14.21 18.61 9.94
C ASP A 469 -13.98 17.16 10.39
N ARG A 470 -13.14 17.03 11.43
CA ARG A 470 -12.72 15.76 12.00
C ARG A 470 -13.50 15.44 13.26
N TYR A 471 -14.07 14.26 13.33
CA TYR A 471 -14.84 13.79 14.48
C TYR A 471 -14.33 12.41 14.92
N PRO A 472 -13.89 12.23 16.18
CA PRO A 472 -13.58 10.90 16.71
C PRO A 472 -14.81 9.99 16.64
N LYS A 473 -14.63 8.76 16.12
CA LYS A 473 -15.64 7.70 16.16
C LYS A 473 -15.54 6.91 17.47
N ASP A 474 -16.45 5.98 17.72
CA ASP A 474 -16.34 5.10 18.90
C ASP A 474 -15.02 4.29 18.89
N SER A 475 -14.61 3.82 17.72
CA SER A 475 -13.36 3.11 17.49
C SER A 475 -12.10 3.91 17.84
N PHE A 476 -12.16 5.25 17.87
CA PHE A 476 -11.07 6.12 18.34
C PHE A 476 -10.70 5.82 19.79
N TYR A 477 -11.71 5.85 20.68
CA TYR A 477 -11.52 5.63 22.11
C TYR A 477 -11.21 4.16 22.41
N TRP A 478 -11.78 3.24 21.64
CA TRP A 478 -11.41 1.84 21.71
C TRP A 478 -9.94 1.62 21.36
N TYR A 479 -9.45 2.17 20.24
CA TYR A 479 -8.05 1.96 19.84
C TYR A 479 -7.07 2.69 20.76
N GLN A 480 -7.46 3.86 21.31
CA GLN A 480 -6.70 4.52 22.37
C GLN A 480 -6.47 3.58 23.56
N LYS A 481 -7.51 2.86 23.98
CA LYS A 481 -7.45 1.89 25.07
C LYS A 481 -6.64 0.63 24.71
N VAL A 482 -6.72 0.15 23.46
CA VAL A 482 -5.84 -0.91 22.94
C VAL A 482 -4.39 -0.51 23.10
N ILE A 483 -4.01 0.70 22.68
CA ILE A 483 -2.62 1.18 22.74
C ILE A 483 -2.16 1.35 24.19
N GLN A 484 -2.97 1.99 25.04
CA GLN A 484 -2.65 2.21 26.46
C GLN A 484 -2.45 0.90 27.22
N SER A 485 -3.18 -0.14 26.84
CA SER A 485 -3.07 -1.47 27.43
C SER A 485 -2.05 -2.37 26.72
N ASN A 486 -1.37 -1.88 25.67
CA ASN A 486 -0.50 -2.68 24.80
C ASN A 486 -1.18 -3.98 24.30
N GLY A 487 -2.43 -3.87 23.86
CA GLY A 487 -3.23 -5.00 23.37
C GLY A 487 -3.85 -5.89 24.45
N ASN A 488 -3.66 -5.60 25.74
CA ASN A 488 -4.25 -6.40 26.84
C ASN A 488 -5.76 -6.18 27.01
N ASP A 489 -6.27 -5.01 26.62
CA ASP A 489 -7.68 -4.69 26.73
C ASP A 489 -8.25 -4.30 25.37
N LEU A 490 -9.00 -5.24 24.80
CA LEU A 490 -9.67 -5.08 23.52
C LEU A 490 -11.19 -4.91 23.69
N SER A 491 -11.70 -4.73 24.91
CA SER A 491 -13.16 -4.66 25.14
C SER A 491 -13.74 -3.39 24.56
#